data_AF-S4R6L6-F1
#
_entry.id   AF-S4R6L6-F1
#
_cell.length_a   1.000
_cell.length_b   1.000
_cell.length_c   1.000
_cell.angle_alpha   90.00
_cell.angle_beta   90.00
_cell.angle_gamma   90.00
#
_symmetry.space_group_name_H-M   'P 1'
#
loop_
_entity.id
_entity.type
_entity.pdbx_description
1 polymer ?
#
loop_
_entity_poly.entity_id
_entity_poly.type
_entity_poly.pdbx_seq_one_letter_code
_entity_poly.pdbx_strand_id
1 'polypeptide(L)'
;CVGRAVYDGQHRGELMSRLDVRIRGHDRDIEKLCNFHYQGFVDCITELLSVRAHALKLKDHVVESNQKMQEAGREKDNECNERNKSSCAQQALVTSIAEKRLAHCLPVLETYAKLQQQMEAKRFYPALRTLQQLESCLPALPRYRFCAAVRDGAAALRGTVRGHAAARLRDFLERAQEQAEALGEAATVQNVPSALCVVLPLTMPVLIVRARVCVCARACLPVCIHVDFTI
;
A
#
# COMPACT_ATOMS: atom_id res chain seq x y z
N CYS A 1 -73.60 -91.48 8.40
CA CYS A 1 -73.34 -92.71 9.17
C CYS A 1 -71.88 -93.22 9.10
N VAL A 2 -70.91 -92.41 8.67
CA VAL A 2 -69.49 -92.85 8.52
C VAL A 2 -68.70 -92.78 9.84
N GLY A 3 -69.13 -91.96 10.81
CA GLY A 3 -68.37 -91.74 12.05
C GLY A 3 -68.47 -92.84 13.12
N ARG A 4 -69.45 -93.75 13.05
CA ARG A 4 -69.67 -94.79 14.07
C ARG A 4 -68.97 -96.13 13.76
N ALA A 5 -68.69 -96.42 12.48
CA ALA A 5 -67.94 -97.61 12.03
C ALA A 5 -66.42 -97.51 12.22
N VAL A 6 -65.91 -96.31 12.54
CA VAL A 6 -64.46 -96.05 12.72
C VAL A 6 -63.94 -96.59 14.06
N TYR A 7 -64.84 -96.79 15.04
CA TYR A 7 -64.49 -97.21 16.40
C TYR A 7 -64.92 -98.64 16.75
N ASP A 8 -65.54 -99.38 15.82
CA ASP A 8 -65.69 -100.82 15.99
C ASP A 8 -64.28 -101.42 16.08
N GLY A 9 -63.98 -102.09 17.19
CA GLY A 9 -62.61 -102.35 17.67
C GLY A 9 -61.66 -103.05 16.69
N GLN A 10 -62.20 -103.64 15.62
CA GLN A 10 -61.46 -104.33 14.57
C GLN A 10 -60.84 -103.37 13.51
N HIS A 11 -61.39 -102.16 13.31
CA HIS A 11 -60.85 -101.16 12.37
C HIS A 11 -60.00 -100.07 13.04
N ARG A 12 -60.07 -99.95 14.36
CA ARG A 12 -59.30 -98.97 15.14
C ARG A 12 -57.79 -99.24 15.13
N GLY A 13 -57.37 -100.51 15.20
CA GLY A 13 -55.95 -100.88 15.15
C GLY A 13 -55.31 -100.56 13.79
N GLU A 14 -56.03 -100.84 12.69
CA GLU A 14 -55.59 -100.53 11.33
C GLU A 14 -55.52 -99.01 11.10
N LEU A 15 -56.49 -98.25 11.61
CA LEU A 15 -56.46 -96.79 11.54
C LEU A 15 -55.24 -96.21 12.28
N MET A 16 -54.98 -96.67 13.52
CA MET A 16 -53.82 -96.22 14.30
C MET A 16 -52.50 -96.59 13.61
N SER A 17 -52.40 -97.80 13.06
CA SER A 17 -51.24 -98.24 12.27
C SER A 17 -50.98 -97.33 11.05
N ARG A 18 -52.03 -97.00 10.30
CA ARG A 18 -51.92 -96.08 9.15
C ARG A 18 -51.55 -94.65 9.56
N LEU A 19 -52.04 -94.18 10.70
CA LEU A 19 -51.64 -92.89 11.26
C LEU A 19 -50.17 -92.89 11.68
N ASP A 20 -49.70 -93.94 12.37
CA ASP A 20 -48.30 -94.07 12.78
C ASP A 20 -47.35 -94.13 11.58
N VAL A 21 -47.74 -94.79 10.48
CA VAL A 21 -46.97 -94.77 9.24
C VAL A 21 -46.88 -93.36 8.66
N ARG A 22 -47.99 -92.60 8.67
CA ARG A 22 -48.03 -91.22 8.17
C ARG A 22 -47.22 -90.26 9.06
N ILE A 23 -47.32 -90.38 10.38
CA ILE A 23 -46.55 -89.58 11.34
C ILE A 23 -45.06 -89.81 11.11
N ARG A 24 -44.63 -91.08 11.07
CA ARG A 24 -43.22 -91.43 10.79
C ARG A 24 -42.74 -90.99 9.40
N GLY A 25 -43.65 -90.97 8.42
CA GLY A 25 -43.37 -90.40 7.09
C GLY A 25 -43.08 -88.91 7.17
N HIS A 26 -43.95 -88.14 7.83
CA HIS A 26 -43.77 -86.71 8.03
C HIS A 26 -42.53 -86.37 8.86
N ASP A 27 -42.24 -87.12 9.93
CA ASP A 27 -41.04 -86.90 10.74
C ASP A 27 -39.77 -87.05 9.90
N ARG A 28 -39.72 -88.05 9.00
CA ARG A 28 -38.60 -88.24 8.07
C ARG A 28 -38.49 -87.12 7.04
N ASP A 29 -39.61 -86.62 6.55
CA ASP A 29 -39.62 -85.51 5.59
C ASP A 29 -39.16 -84.20 6.26
N ILE A 30 -39.59 -83.96 7.51
CA ILE A 30 -39.13 -82.84 8.34
C ILE A 30 -37.62 -82.96 8.57
N GLU A 31 -37.12 -84.13 8.97
CA GLU A 31 -35.70 -84.36 9.22
C GLU A 31 -34.85 -84.09 7.96
N LYS A 32 -35.29 -84.57 6.79
CA LYS A 32 -34.61 -84.30 5.52
C LYS A 32 -34.59 -82.81 5.18
N LEU A 33 -35.72 -82.12 5.35
CA LEU A 33 -35.82 -80.70 5.06
C LEU A 33 -34.91 -79.87 5.98
N CYS A 34 -34.92 -80.19 7.28
CA CYS A 34 -34.04 -79.56 8.26
C CYS A 34 -32.57 -79.81 7.93
N ASN A 35 -32.19 -81.07 7.65
CA ASN A 35 -30.81 -81.42 7.31
C ASN A 35 -30.34 -80.71 6.03
N PHE A 36 -31.20 -80.64 5.01
CA PHE A 36 -30.90 -79.97 3.75
C PHE A 36 -30.60 -78.47 3.92
N HIS A 37 -31.29 -77.78 4.83
CA HIS A 37 -31.13 -76.34 5.04
C HIS A 37 -30.21 -75.95 6.21
N TYR A 38 -29.83 -76.89 7.08
CA TYR A 38 -29.06 -76.59 8.29
C TYR A 38 -27.71 -75.93 7.97
N GLN A 39 -26.96 -76.49 7.02
CA GLN A 39 -25.65 -75.94 6.67
C GLN A 39 -25.77 -74.51 6.10
N GLY A 40 -26.73 -74.28 5.20
CA GLY A 40 -26.96 -72.94 4.64
C GLY A 40 -27.32 -71.91 5.72
N PHE A 41 -28.11 -72.30 6.73
CA PHE A 41 -28.40 -71.44 7.87
C PHE A 41 -27.14 -71.09 8.69
N VAL A 42 -26.29 -72.08 8.96
CA VAL A 42 -25.02 -71.88 9.68
C VAL A 42 -24.08 -70.96 8.88
N ASP A 43 -24.00 -71.15 7.56
CA ASP A 43 -23.18 -70.33 6.67
C ASP A 43 -23.67 -68.88 6.67
N CYS A 44 -24.99 -68.64 6.57
CA CYS A 44 -25.58 -67.30 6.64
C CYS A 44 -25.29 -66.59 7.97
N ILE A 45 -25.39 -67.29 9.10
CA ILE A 45 -25.04 -66.71 10.41
C ILE A 45 -23.56 -66.34 10.46
N THR A 46 -22.70 -67.22 9.97
CA THR A 46 -21.25 -67.01 9.96
C THR A 46 -20.88 -65.81 9.10
N GLU A 47 -21.51 -65.67 7.93
CA GLU A 47 -21.32 -64.51 7.04
C GLU A 47 -21.79 -63.21 7.71
N LEU A 48 -22.96 -63.20 8.34
CA LEU A 48 -23.46 -62.02 9.07
C LEU A 48 -22.54 -61.60 10.21
N LEU A 49 -21.97 -62.56 10.96
CA LEU A 49 -20.98 -62.27 11.99
C LEU A 49 -19.69 -61.68 11.40
N SER A 50 -19.25 -62.18 10.24
CA SER A 50 -18.11 -61.64 9.51
C SER A 50 -18.37 -60.20 9.04
N VAL A 51 -19.52 -59.95 8.41
CA VAL A 51 -19.94 -58.60 7.96
C VAL A 51 -19.98 -57.64 9.14
N ARG A 52 -20.51 -58.05 10.29
CA ARG A 52 -20.50 -57.23 11.51
C ARG A 52 -19.08 -56.88 11.95
N ALA A 53 -18.15 -57.85 11.94
CA ALA A 53 -16.75 -57.60 12.29
C ALA A 53 -16.09 -56.62 11.31
N HIS A 54 -16.34 -56.76 10.00
CA HIS A 54 -15.84 -55.82 9.00
C HIS A 54 -16.41 -54.41 9.16
N ALA A 55 -17.71 -54.27 9.43
CA ALA A 55 -18.35 -52.99 9.67
C ALA A 55 -17.77 -52.27 10.90
N LEU A 56 -17.52 -53.01 11.98
CA LEU A 56 -16.88 -52.45 13.19
C LEU A 56 -15.47 -51.95 12.89
N LYS A 57 -14.64 -52.74 12.18
CA LYS A 57 -13.30 -52.33 11.76
C LYS A 57 -13.33 -51.08 10.87
N LEU A 58 -14.24 -51.04 9.90
CA LEU A 58 -14.38 -49.87 9.02
C LEU A 58 -14.77 -48.62 9.82
N LYS A 59 -15.73 -48.75 10.74
CA LYS A 59 -16.13 -47.66 11.63
C LYS A 59 -14.94 -47.14 12.45
N ASP A 60 -14.12 -48.03 13.02
CA ASP A 60 -12.93 -47.64 13.77
C ASP A 60 -11.90 -46.93 12.87
N HIS A 61 -11.65 -47.42 11.65
CA HIS A 61 -10.79 -46.76 10.67
C HIS A 61 -11.29 -45.38 10.24
N VAL A 62 -12.61 -45.22 10.05
CA VAL A 62 -13.20 -43.91 9.70
C VAL A 62 -13.02 -42.92 10.84
N VAL A 63 -13.24 -43.34 12.08
CA VAL A 63 -13.03 -42.50 13.27
C VAL A 63 -11.56 -42.09 13.39
N GLU A 64 -10.64 -43.03 13.27
CA GLU A 64 -9.20 -42.79 13.33
C GLU A 64 -8.74 -41.83 12.21
N SER A 65 -9.19 -42.07 10.97
CA SER A 65 -8.85 -41.23 9.82
C SER A 65 -9.38 -39.81 9.98
N ASN A 66 -10.64 -39.66 10.42
CA ASN A 66 -11.23 -38.36 10.69
C ASN A 66 -10.46 -37.63 11.81
N GLN A 67 -10.05 -38.33 12.87
CA GLN A 67 -9.24 -37.73 13.93
C GLN A 67 -7.89 -37.22 13.39
N LYS A 68 -7.14 -38.04 12.66
CA LYS A 68 -5.87 -37.64 12.04
C LYS A 68 -6.03 -36.45 11.09
N MET A 69 -7.11 -36.44 10.30
CA MET A 69 -7.42 -35.34 9.39
C MET A 69 -7.74 -34.05 10.16
N GLN A 70 -8.50 -34.12 11.25
CA GLN A 70 -8.81 -32.97 12.09
C GLN A 70 -7.56 -32.43 12.79
N GLU A 71 -6.67 -33.30 13.28
CA GLU A 71 -5.42 -32.90 13.90
C GLU A 71 -4.49 -32.19 12.91
N ALA A 72 -4.29 -32.77 11.72
CA ALA A 72 -3.51 -32.14 10.65
C ALA A 72 -4.13 -30.81 10.18
N GLY A 73 -5.47 -30.76 10.10
CA GLY A 73 -6.21 -29.55 9.76
C GLY A 73 -6.00 -28.44 10.79
N ARG A 74 -6.06 -28.75 12.09
CA ARG A 74 -5.79 -27.79 13.17
C ARG A 74 -4.35 -27.29 13.16
N GLU A 75 -3.39 -28.17 12.93
CA GLU A 75 -1.98 -27.77 12.84
C GLU A 75 -1.77 -26.76 11.70
N LYS A 76 -2.32 -27.05 10.51
CA LYS A 76 -2.23 -26.16 9.35
C LYS A 76 -2.96 -24.84 9.54
N ASP A 77 -4.12 -24.86 10.18
CA ASP A 77 -4.88 -23.64 10.51
C ASP A 77 -4.08 -22.73 11.47
N ASN A 78 -3.48 -23.31 12.51
CA ASN A 78 -2.60 -22.57 13.42
C ASN A 78 -1.40 -21.97 12.68
N GLU A 79 -0.75 -22.76 11.81
CA GLU A 79 0.39 -22.31 11.00
C GLU A 79 0.00 -21.15 10.06
N CYS A 80 -1.18 -21.21 9.46
CA CYS A 80 -1.73 -20.15 8.61
C CYS A 80 -2.02 -18.89 9.44
N ASN A 81 -2.64 -19.04 10.61
CA ASN A 81 -2.97 -17.92 11.48
C ASN A 81 -1.71 -17.18 11.97
N GLU A 82 -0.65 -17.89 12.37
CA GLU A 82 0.62 -17.28 12.77
C GLU A 82 1.32 -16.54 11.61
N ARG A 83 1.28 -17.12 10.40
CA ARG A 83 1.76 -16.42 9.20
C ARG A 83 0.96 -15.17 8.89
N ASN A 84 -0.36 -15.22 9.01
CA ASN A 84 -1.22 -14.05 8.79
C ASN A 84 -0.96 -12.95 9.82
N LYS A 85 -0.81 -13.29 11.10
CA LYS A 85 -0.46 -12.32 12.15
C LYS A 85 0.87 -11.63 11.88
N SER A 86 1.90 -12.41 11.56
CA SER A 86 3.23 -11.86 11.23
C SER A 86 3.21 -11.00 9.97
N SER A 87 2.50 -11.43 8.91
CA SER A 87 2.32 -10.64 7.69
C SER A 87 1.57 -9.33 7.94
N CYS A 88 0.48 -9.36 8.72
CA CYS A 88 -0.27 -8.17 9.09
C CYS A 88 0.58 -7.18 9.90
N ALA A 89 1.38 -7.68 10.85
CA ALA A 89 2.30 -6.85 11.63
C ALA A 89 3.39 -6.20 10.74
N GLN A 90 3.96 -6.97 9.81
CA GLN A 90 4.91 -6.45 8.82
C GLN A 90 4.28 -5.38 7.94
N GLN A 91 3.05 -5.59 7.46
CA GLN A 91 2.36 -4.64 6.61
C GLN A 91 2.03 -3.35 7.37
N ALA A 92 1.58 -3.44 8.63
CA ALA A 92 1.38 -2.28 9.49
C ALA A 92 2.68 -1.48 9.69
N LEU A 93 3.82 -2.16 9.88
CA LEU A 93 5.13 -1.51 10.00
C LEU A 93 5.53 -0.81 8.69
N VAL A 94 5.39 -1.49 7.55
CA VAL A 94 5.72 -0.93 6.22
C VAL A 94 4.87 0.31 5.94
N THR A 95 3.56 0.25 6.20
CA THR A 95 2.64 1.38 6.04
C THR A 95 3.04 2.54 6.95
N SER A 96 3.30 2.30 8.24
CA SER A 96 3.73 3.37 9.16
C SER A 96 5.07 3.99 8.78
N ILE A 97 6.02 3.19 8.29
CA ILE A 97 7.29 3.70 7.76
C ILE A 97 7.02 4.55 6.52
N ALA A 98 6.21 4.07 5.57
CA ALA A 98 5.88 4.80 4.35
C ALA A 98 5.21 6.15 4.68
N GLU A 99 4.22 6.16 5.58
CA GLU A 99 3.55 7.37 6.06
C GLU A 99 4.54 8.37 6.66
N LYS A 100 5.42 7.93 7.57
CA LYS A 100 6.44 8.81 8.17
C LYS A 100 7.40 9.38 7.12
N ARG A 101 7.78 8.57 6.12
CA ARG A 101 8.64 9.02 5.02
C ARG A 101 7.93 10.05 4.15
N LEU A 102 6.68 9.79 3.77
CA LEU A 102 5.86 10.71 2.98
C LEU A 102 5.63 12.02 3.72
N ALA A 103 5.29 11.96 5.01
CA ALA A 103 5.10 13.14 5.86
C ALA A 103 6.36 14.01 5.93
N HIS A 104 7.55 13.41 5.92
CA HIS A 104 8.80 14.17 5.91
C HIS A 104 9.09 14.82 4.55
N CYS A 105 8.70 14.18 3.44
CA CYS A 105 8.93 14.68 2.07
C CYS A 105 7.93 15.77 1.65
N LEU A 106 6.70 15.73 2.17
CA LEU A 106 5.62 16.67 1.85
C LEU A 106 6.02 18.16 1.97
N PRO A 107 6.59 18.65 3.09
CA PRO A 107 6.94 20.07 3.22
C PRO A 107 7.98 20.55 2.21
N VAL A 108 8.87 19.66 1.74
CA VAL A 108 9.87 19.99 0.71
C VAL A 108 9.20 20.17 -0.65
N LEU A 109 8.27 19.29 -1.01
CA LEU A 109 7.51 19.40 -2.25
C LEU A 109 6.62 20.65 -2.24
N GLU A 110 5.95 20.95 -1.12
CA GLU A 110 5.13 22.16 -0.98
C GLU A 110 5.98 23.44 -1.10
N THR A 111 7.15 23.47 -0.46
CA THR A 111 8.05 24.63 -0.51
C THR A 111 8.59 24.83 -1.93
N TYR A 112 8.92 23.75 -2.63
CA TYR A 112 9.33 23.81 -4.03
C TYR A 112 8.19 24.28 -4.96
N ALA A 113 6.97 23.81 -4.76
CA ALA A 113 5.80 24.27 -5.51
C ALA A 113 5.53 25.77 -5.29
N LYS A 114 5.61 26.25 -4.04
CA LYS A 114 5.51 27.67 -3.71
C LYS A 114 6.60 28.50 -4.39
N LEU A 115 7.83 27.99 -4.45
CA LEU A 115 8.94 28.64 -5.15
C LEU A 115 8.64 28.79 -6.65
N GLN A 116 8.16 27.74 -7.31
CA GLN A 116 7.78 27.78 -8.72
C GLN A 116 6.69 28.84 -8.99
N GLN A 117 5.65 28.90 -8.17
CA GLN A 117 4.60 29.93 -8.28
C GLN A 117 5.14 31.36 -8.11
N GLN A 118 6.07 31.58 -7.18
CA GLN A 118 6.70 32.90 -6.99
C GLN A 118 7.55 33.33 -8.19
N MET A 119 8.17 32.35 -8.86
CA MET A 119 8.96 32.57 -10.08
C MET A 119 8.05 32.92 -11.27
N GLU A 120 6.95 32.20 -11.46
CA GLU A 120 5.92 32.52 -12.48
C GLU A 120 5.33 33.92 -12.27
N ALA A 121 5.08 34.30 -11.02
CA ALA A 121 4.60 35.64 -10.67
C ALA A 121 5.67 36.75 -10.76
N LYS A 122 6.89 36.44 -11.23
CA LYS A 122 8.05 37.36 -11.32
C LYS A 122 8.41 38.04 -9.99
N ARG A 123 8.04 37.42 -8.86
CA ARG A 123 8.37 37.91 -7.51
C ARG A 123 9.70 37.31 -7.05
N PHE A 124 10.77 37.77 -7.67
CA PHE A 124 12.11 37.20 -7.49
C PHE A 124 12.68 37.33 -6.07
N TYR A 125 12.33 38.39 -5.35
CA TYR A 125 12.81 38.62 -3.98
C TYR A 125 12.25 37.62 -2.95
N PRO A 126 10.92 37.42 -2.82
CA PRO A 126 10.41 36.36 -1.96
C PRO A 126 10.80 34.96 -2.44
N ALA A 127 10.95 34.75 -3.76
CA ALA A 127 11.46 33.49 -4.32
C ALA A 127 12.84 33.13 -3.78
N LEU A 128 13.77 34.10 -3.68
CA LEU A 128 15.10 33.85 -3.10
C LEU A 128 15.03 33.40 -1.64
N ARG A 129 14.12 33.97 -0.85
CA ARG A 129 13.93 33.59 0.55
C ARG A 129 13.37 32.17 0.68
N THR A 130 12.35 31.84 -0.11
CA THR A 130 11.77 30.50 -0.18
C THR A 130 12.79 29.45 -0.66
N LEU A 131 13.65 29.84 -1.61
CA LEU A 131 14.74 28.98 -2.10
C LEU A 131 15.80 28.72 -1.03
N GLN A 132 16.19 29.73 -0.25
CA GLN A 132 17.12 29.55 0.87
C GLN A 132 16.52 28.63 1.94
N GLN A 133 15.22 28.78 2.22
CA GLN A 133 14.49 27.89 3.11
C GLN A 133 14.49 26.45 2.59
N LEU A 134 14.24 26.25 1.29
CA LEU A 134 14.30 24.93 0.66
C LEU A 134 15.70 24.28 0.78
N GLU A 135 16.76 25.04 0.55
CA GLU A 135 18.15 24.57 0.70
C GLU A 135 18.50 24.18 2.14
N SER A 136 17.96 24.89 3.13
CA SER A 136 18.16 24.55 4.54
C SER A 136 17.48 23.22 4.95
N CYS A 137 16.40 22.83 4.25
CA CYS A 137 15.66 21.60 4.56
C CYS A 137 16.18 20.36 3.80
N LEU A 138 16.86 20.55 2.65
CA LEU A 138 17.40 19.47 1.82
C LEU A 138 18.45 18.54 2.47
N PRO A 139 19.37 18.98 3.36
CA PRO A 139 20.37 18.09 3.97
C PRO A 139 19.75 17.06 4.94
N ALA A 140 18.49 17.23 5.35
CA ALA A 140 17.78 16.24 6.15
C ALA A 140 17.31 15.01 5.33
N LEU A 141 17.31 15.10 3.99
CA LEU A 141 16.72 14.10 3.08
C LEU A 141 17.68 13.47 2.05
N PRO A 142 18.96 13.15 2.38
CA PRO A 142 19.91 12.65 1.39
C PRO A 142 19.57 11.27 0.83
N ARG A 143 18.61 10.55 1.44
CA ARG A 143 18.23 9.17 1.06
C ARG A 143 17.27 9.09 -0.12
N TYR A 144 16.66 10.20 -0.57
CA TYR A 144 15.64 10.15 -1.62
C TYR A 144 16.15 10.69 -2.96
N ARG A 145 15.97 9.90 -4.03
CA ARG A 145 16.42 10.27 -5.39
C ARG A 145 15.82 11.59 -5.89
N PHE A 146 14.57 11.91 -5.52
CA PHE A 146 13.94 13.16 -5.94
C PHE A 146 14.60 14.41 -5.34
N CYS A 147 15.26 14.30 -4.18
CA CYS A 147 15.95 15.44 -3.54
C CYS A 147 17.15 15.93 -4.36
N ALA A 148 17.76 15.06 -5.17
CA ALA A 148 18.79 15.47 -6.13
C ALA A 148 18.19 16.36 -7.23
N ALA A 149 17.08 15.94 -7.84
CA ALA A 149 16.38 16.74 -8.84
C ALA A 149 15.89 18.10 -8.30
N VAL A 150 15.40 18.15 -7.05
CA VAL A 150 15.01 19.40 -6.39
C VAL A 150 16.22 20.32 -6.19
N ARG A 151 17.38 19.77 -5.84
CA ARG A 151 18.63 20.54 -5.67
C ARG A 151 19.14 21.12 -6.98
N ASP A 152 19.15 20.31 -8.04
CA ASP A 152 19.57 20.75 -9.37
C ASP A 152 18.62 21.83 -9.91
N GLY A 153 17.31 21.64 -9.72
CA GLY A 153 16.30 22.64 -10.03
C GLY A 153 16.47 23.95 -9.24
N ALA A 154 16.76 23.87 -7.94
CA ALA A 154 17.02 25.05 -7.11
C ALA A 154 18.27 25.82 -7.58
N ALA A 155 19.34 25.12 -7.95
CA ALA A 155 20.55 25.73 -8.49
C ALA A 155 20.28 26.46 -9.82
N ALA A 156 19.52 25.84 -10.73
CA ALA A 156 19.09 26.47 -11.98
C ALA A 156 18.26 27.74 -11.73
N LEU A 157 17.28 27.69 -10.82
CA LEU A 157 16.45 28.84 -10.46
C LEU A 157 17.28 29.99 -9.89
N ARG A 158 18.31 29.71 -9.09
CA ARG A 158 19.25 30.74 -8.61
C ARG A 158 19.94 31.47 -9.76
N GLY A 159 20.36 30.74 -10.79
CA GLY A 159 20.93 31.31 -12.01
C GLY A 159 19.94 32.26 -12.70
N THR A 160 18.69 31.82 -12.88
CA THR A 160 17.63 32.62 -13.51
C THR A 160 17.31 33.89 -12.73
N VAL A 161 17.20 33.82 -11.40
CA VAL A 161 16.97 35.01 -10.57
C VAL A 161 18.14 35.99 -10.66
N ARG A 162 19.38 35.52 -10.59
CA ARG A 162 20.57 36.38 -10.75
C ARG A 162 20.57 37.06 -12.12
N GLY A 163 20.24 36.33 -13.18
CA GLY A 163 20.12 36.87 -14.54
C GLY A 163 19.09 37.99 -14.63
N HIS A 164 17.88 37.78 -14.10
CA HIS A 164 16.82 38.78 -14.08
C HIS A 164 17.14 39.99 -13.21
N ALA A 165 17.75 39.78 -12.03
CA ALA A 165 18.17 40.88 -11.16
C ALA A 165 19.27 41.73 -11.82
N ALA A 166 20.25 41.09 -12.46
CA ALA A 166 21.31 41.78 -13.19
C ALA A 166 20.77 42.55 -14.41
N ALA A 167 19.83 41.97 -15.15
CA ALA A 167 19.15 42.67 -16.25
C ALA A 167 18.38 43.88 -15.76
N ARG A 168 17.55 43.72 -14.71
CA ARG A 168 16.79 44.84 -14.13
C ARG A 168 17.70 45.96 -13.60
N LEU A 169 18.87 45.61 -13.05
CA LEU A 169 19.85 46.60 -12.62
C LEU A 169 20.48 47.33 -13.82
N ARG A 170 20.83 46.62 -14.90
CA ARG A 170 21.32 47.23 -16.13
C ARG A 170 20.30 48.21 -16.71
N ASP A 171 19.04 47.80 -16.85
CA ASP A 171 17.96 48.66 -17.33
C ASP A 171 17.71 49.87 -16.41
N PHE A 172 17.96 49.73 -15.11
CA PHE A 172 17.86 50.84 -14.16
C PHE A 172 19.02 51.82 -14.33
N LEU A 173 20.25 51.33 -14.47
CA LEU A 173 21.44 52.16 -14.66
C LEU A 173 21.40 52.90 -16.00
N GLU A 174 20.90 52.27 -17.06
CA GLU A 174 20.71 52.89 -18.38
C GLU A 174 19.70 54.05 -18.29
N ARG A 175 18.54 53.82 -17.67
CA ARG A 175 17.56 54.90 -17.41
C ARG A 175 18.10 56.01 -16.52
N ALA A 176 18.93 55.69 -15.53
CA ALA A 176 19.55 56.68 -14.67
C ALA A 176 20.60 57.50 -15.44
N GLN A 177 21.34 56.88 -16.37
CA GLN A 177 22.25 57.56 -17.29
C GLN A 177 21.49 58.52 -18.20
N GLU A 178 20.42 58.08 -18.86
CA GLU A 178 19.57 58.93 -19.72
C GLU A 178 19.03 60.15 -18.96
N GLN A 179 18.55 59.95 -17.73
CA GLN A 179 18.06 61.04 -16.89
C GLN A 179 19.18 61.99 -16.45
N ALA A 180 20.39 61.49 -16.17
CA ALA A 180 21.53 62.31 -15.83
C ALA A 180 22.02 63.14 -17.03
N GLU A 181 21.99 62.57 -18.25
CA GLU A 181 22.30 63.28 -19.50
C GLU A 181 21.28 64.40 -19.77
N ALA A 182 19.99 64.11 -19.66
CA ALA A 182 18.93 65.12 -19.80
C ALA A 182 19.02 66.26 -18.77
N LEU A 183 19.36 65.93 -17.51
CA LEU A 183 19.63 66.95 -16.48
C LEU A 183 20.89 67.76 -16.79
N GLY A 184 21.92 67.13 -17.35
CA GLY A 184 23.14 67.80 -17.80
C GLY A 184 22.87 68.79 -18.94
N GLU A 185 22.07 68.41 -19.93
CA GLU A 185 21.65 69.31 -21.03
C GLU A 185 20.76 70.46 -20.55
N ALA A 186 19.82 70.20 -19.63
CA ALA A 186 19.01 71.27 -19.04
C ALA A 186 19.84 72.26 -18.21
N ALA A 187 20.87 71.77 -17.51
CA ALA A 187 21.79 72.58 -16.70
C ALA A 187 22.82 73.36 -17.54
N THR A 188 23.06 72.99 -18.80
CA THR A 188 23.89 73.80 -19.72
C THR A 188 23.08 74.89 -20.42
N VAL A 189 21.78 74.67 -20.64
CA VAL A 189 20.87 75.67 -21.23
C VAL A 189 20.44 76.74 -20.20
N GLN A 190 20.28 76.37 -18.93
CA GLN A 190 20.10 77.31 -17.84
C GLN A 190 21.48 77.60 -17.23
N ASN A 191 22.05 78.78 -17.44
CA ASN A 191 23.38 79.17 -16.97
C ASN A 191 23.45 79.31 -15.42
N VAL A 192 23.32 78.20 -14.69
CA VAL A 192 23.30 78.13 -13.22
C VAL A 192 24.70 77.79 -12.71
N PRO A 193 25.31 78.61 -11.82
CA PRO A 193 26.64 78.34 -11.30
C PRO A 193 26.63 77.22 -10.25
N SER A 194 27.54 76.28 -10.44
CA SER A 194 28.17 75.35 -9.49
C SER A 194 27.30 74.36 -8.68
N ALA A 195 27.56 73.07 -8.98
CA ALA A 195 27.52 71.91 -8.09
C ALA A 195 26.19 71.57 -7.40
N LEU A 196 25.19 71.11 -8.18
CA LEU A 196 24.12 70.28 -7.63
C LEU A 196 24.58 68.82 -7.55
N CYS A 197 24.95 68.38 -6.35
CA CYS A 197 25.14 66.96 -6.05
C CYS A 197 23.77 66.36 -5.70
N VAL A 198 23.08 65.77 -6.68
CA VAL A 198 21.80 65.10 -6.43
C VAL A 198 22.08 63.73 -5.83
N VAL A 199 22.07 63.66 -4.49
CA VAL A 199 22.09 62.39 -3.77
C VAL A 199 20.66 61.85 -3.77
N LEU A 200 20.35 60.94 -4.71
CA LEU A 200 19.05 60.26 -4.72
C LEU A 200 19.05 59.17 -3.63
N PRO A 201 18.21 59.25 -2.59
CA PRO A 201 18.11 58.19 -1.60
C PRO A 201 17.35 57.00 -2.20
N LEU A 202 18.07 55.99 -2.66
CA LEU A 202 17.48 54.70 -3.05
C LEU A 202 17.10 53.93 -1.78
N THR A 203 15.87 54.11 -1.32
CA THR A 203 15.29 53.28 -0.27
C THR A 203 14.76 51.97 -0.87
N MET A 204 15.64 50.97 -0.94
CA MET A 204 15.21 49.57 -1.06
C MET A 204 15.16 48.98 0.35
N PRO A 205 14.09 48.27 0.74
CA PRO A 205 13.86 47.87 2.13
C PRO A 205 14.90 46.89 2.73
N VAL A 206 15.89 46.42 1.95
CA VAL A 206 16.90 45.45 2.43
C VAL A 206 18.32 45.72 1.89
N LEU A 207 18.55 46.71 1.01
CA LEU A 207 19.89 47.04 0.52
C LEU A 207 20.06 48.56 0.49
N ILE A 208 20.89 49.10 1.39
CA ILE A 208 21.27 50.52 1.37
C ILE A 208 22.27 50.71 0.23
N VAL A 209 21.78 50.89 -0.99
CA VAL A 209 22.63 51.30 -2.11
C VAL A 209 22.78 52.81 -2.04
N ARG A 210 23.91 53.29 -1.50
CA ARG A 210 24.30 54.70 -1.59
C ARG A 210 24.96 54.95 -2.94
N ALA A 211 24.16 55.28 -3.94
CA ALA A 211 24.69 55.80 -5.19
C ALA A 211 25.00 57.31 -5.03
N ARG A 212 26.27 57.70 -5.23
CA ARG A 212 26.64 59.12 -5.39
C ARG A 212 26.81 59.41 -6.88
N VAL A 213 25.84 60.11 -7.46
CA VAL A 213 25.96 60.60 -8.83
C VAL A 213 26.63 61.97 -8.78
N CYS A 214 27.90 62.04 -9.19
CA CYS A 214 28.63 63.30 -9.34
C CYS A 214 28.55 63.76 -10.80
N VAL A 215 27.85 64.87 -11.06
CA VAL A 215 27.89 65.54 -12.37
C VAL A 215 28.97 66.62 -12.31
N CYS A 216 30.15 66.33 -12.86
CA CYS A 216 31.25 67.29 -12.95
C CYS A 216 31.13 68.11 -14.25
N ALA A 217 30.60 69.32 -14.16
CA ALA A 217 30.64 70.29 -15.26
C ALA A 217 32.00 71.03 -15.26
N ARG A 218 33.06 70.37 -15.72
CA ARG A 218 34.28 71.07 -16.17
C ARG A 218 34.74 70.45 -17.48
N ALA A 219 34.96 71.32 -18.45
CA ALA A 219 35.10 71.05 -19.87
C ALA A 219 35.88 69.75 -20.21
N CYS A 220 35.29 68.97 -21.12
CA CYS A 220 35.89 67.86 -21.87
C CYS A 220 36.10 66.47 -21.20
N LEU A 221 35.37 66.08 -20.15
CA LEU A 221 35.32 64.66 -19.74
C LEU A 221 33.88 64.11 -19.65
N PRO A 222 33.66 62.83 -20.03
CA PRO A 222 32.35 62.18 -19.92
C PRO A 222 31.93 62.08 -18.45
N VAL A 223 30.62 62.21 -18.20
CA VAL A 223 30.00 62.13 -16.87
C VAL A 223 30.50 60.88 -16.12
N CYS A 224 31.30 61.08 -15.07
CA CYS A 224 31.81 59.97 -14.25
C CYS A 224 30.77 59.60 -13.19
N ILE A 225 29.99 58.54 -13.44
CA ILE A 225 29.11 57.94 -12.43
C ILE A 225 29.96 56.98 -11.58
N HIS A 226 30.23 57.36 -10.33
CA HIS A 226 30.90 56.49 -9.36
C HIS A 226 29.83 55.75 -8.54
N VAL A 227 29.63 54.46 -8.82
CA VAL A 227 28.72 53.62 -8.04
C VAL A 227 29.54 52.79 -7.07
N ASP A 228 29.61 53.20 -5.82
CA ASP A 228 30.23 52.40 -4.76
C ASP A 228 29.27 51.28 -4.32
N PHE A 229 29.68 50.04 -4.53
CA PHE A 229 28.95 48.86 -4.06
C PHE A 229 29.44 48.47 -2.67
N THR A 230 28.56 48.51 -1.68
CA THR A 230 28.72 47.80 -0.41
C THR A 230 27.54 46.85 -0.25
N ILE A 231 27.83 45.55 -0.16
CA ILE A 231 26.84 44.49 0.09
C ILE A 231 26.65 44.36 1.60
#